data_AF-A0A5Z7XQU9-F1
#
_entry.id   AF-A0A5Z7XQU9-F1
#
_cell.length_a   1.000
_cell.length_b   1.000
_cell.length_c   1.000
_cell.angle_alpha   90.00
_cell.angle_beta   90.00
_cell.angle_gamma   90.00
#
_symmetry.space_group_name_H-M   'P 1'
#
loop_
_entity.id
_entity.type
_entity.pdbx_description
1 polymer ?
#
loop_
_entity_poly.entity_id
_entity_poly.type
_entity_poly.pdbx_seq_one_letter_code
_entity_poly.pdbx_strand_id
1 'polypeptide(L)' 'MIASEWTQITDGTKDQVIQFRGEVAICNSPTKPDPDAPALLFENQTLTITKGDVAWVRSLAPGVVIILAIW' A
#
# COMPACT_ATOMS: atom_id res chain seq x y z
N MET A 1 0.26 10.69 11.78
CA MET A 1 -0.82 9.70 11.64
C MET A 1 -1.16 9.63 10.16
N ILE A 2 -0.76 8.59 9.44
CA ILE A 2 -1.34 8.32 8.13
C ILE A 2 -2.62 7.55 8.46
N ALA A 3 -3.74 8.26 8.38
CA ALA A 3 -5.06 7.75 8.73
C ALA A 3 -5.43 6.58 7.80
N SER A 4 -6.48 5.85 8.17
CA SER A 4 -7.12 4.72 7.46
C SER A 4 -7.52 4.94 5.99
N GLU A 5 -7.07 6.04 5.37
CA GLU A 5 -7.27 6.38 3.98
C GLU A 5 -6.30 5.69 3.04
N TRP A 6 -6.80 5.41 1.83
CA TRP A 6 -6.00 4.92 0.73
C TRP A 6 -4.98 5.96 0.25
N THR A 7 -3.73 5.54 0.22
CA THR A 7 -2.59 6.28 -0.35
C THR A 7 -2.04 5.51 -1.54
N GLN A 8 -1.80 6.17 -2.66
CA GLN A 8 -1.22 5.53 -3.84
C GLN A 8 0.27 5.23 -3.61
N ILE A 9 0.70 4.01 -3.91
CA ILE A 9 2.11 3.59 -3.85
C ILE A 9 2.77 3.75 -5.22
N THR A 10 2.07 3.36 -6.29
CA THR A 10 2.59 3.38 -7.66
C THR A 10 1.46 3.64 -8.65
N ASP A 11 1.81 4.24 -9.78
CA ASP A 11 0.95 4.47 -10.95
C ASP A 11 1.11 3.36 -12.02
N GLY A 12 1.87 2.31 -11.71
CA GLY A 12 2.12 1.17 -12.59
C GLY A 12 3.15 1.40 -13.69
N THR A 13 3.78 2.58 -13.76
CA THR A 13 4.76 2.89 -14.82
C THR A 13 6.11 2.18 -14.63
N LYS A 14 6.43 1.81 -13.39
CA LYS A 14 7.68 1.16 -13.00
C LYS A 14 7.45 0.18 -11.84
N ASP A 15 8.40 -0.73 -11.69
CA ASP A 15 8.47 -1.58 -10.50
C ASP A 15 8.68 -0.68 -9.27
N GLN A 16 8.05 -1.05 -8.15
CA GLN A 16 8.14 -0.33 -6.89
C GLN A 16 8.44 -1.30 -5.76
N VAL A 17 9.48 -1.00 -4.97
CA VAL A 17 9.73 -1.74 -3.73
C VAL A 17 9.22 -0.89 -2.56
N ILE A 18 8.46 -1.50 -1.66
CA ILE A 18 8.04 -0.90 -0.40
C ILE A 18 8.53 -1.74 0.78
N GLN A 19 8.95 -1.07 1.83
CA GLN A 19 9.19 -1.69 3.13
C GLN A 19 8.27 -1.06 4.16
N PHE A 20 7.66 -1.87 5.01
CA PHE A 20 6.82 -1.36 6.08
C PHE A 20 6.90 -2.15 7.38
N ARG A 21 6.50 -1.47 8.46
CA ARG A 21 6.28 -2.04 9.79
C ARG A 21 4.84 -1.77 10.22
N GLY A 22 4.24 -2.73 10.91
CA GLY A 22 2.81 -2.78 11.17
C GLY A 22 2.03 -3.51 10.08
N GLU A 23 0.71 -3.53 10.25
CA GLU A 23 -0.23 -4.18 9.33
C GLU A 23 -0.79 -3.16 8.33
N VAL A 24 -0.74 -3.53 7.05
CA VAL A 24 -1.28 -2.73 5.95
C VAL A 24 -2.20 -3.56 5.08
N ALA A 25 -3.20 -2.90 4.52
CA ALA A 25 -4.01 -3.45 3.44
C ALA A 25 -3.55 -2.85 2.11
N ILE A 26 -3.38 -3.69 1.10
CA ILE A 26 -2.96 -3.30 -0.26
C ILE A 26 -4.04 -3.70 -1.26
N CYS A 27 -4.39 -2.76 -2.14
CA CYS A 27 -5.38 -2.94 -3.21
C CYS A 27 -4.75 -2.54 -4.54
N ASN A 28 -4.88 -3.38 -5.57
CA ASN A 28 -4.55 -3.03 -6.95
C ASN A 28 -5.81 -2.47 -7.62
N SER A 29 -5.80 -1.18 -7.94
CA SER A 29 -6.95 -0.47 -8.48
C SER A 29 -6.49 0.72 -9.33
N PRO A 30 -7.01 0.89 -10.56
CA PRO A 30 -6.65 2.01 -11.43
C PRO A 30 -7.05 3.38 -10.85
N THR A 31 -7.96 3.41 -9.87
CA THR A 31 -8.43 4.62 -9.18
C THR A 31 -8.38 4.44 -7.67
N LYS A 32 -8.46 5.55 -6.90
CA LYS A 32 -8.52 5.50 -5.42
C LYS A 32 -9.65 4.55 -5.00
N PRO A 33 -9.36 3.47 -4.25
CA PRO A 33 -10.39 2.53 -3.86
C PRO A 33 -11.40 3.14 -2.89
N ASP A 34 -12.60 2.56 -2.85
CA ASP A 34 -13.59 2.88 -1.82
C ASP A 34 -13.08 2.47 -0.42
N PRO A 35 -13.59 3.10 0.66
CA PRO A 35 -13.19 2.76 2.02
C PRO A 35 -13.36 1.27 2.37
N ASP A 36 -14.36 0.59 1.81
CA ASP A 36 -14.63 -0.83 2.09
C ASP A 36 -14.15 -1.77 0.98
N ALA A 37 -13.30 -1.28 0.06
CA ALA A 37 -12.78 -2.09 -1.04
C ALA A 37 -12.00 -3.32 -0.52
N PRO A 38 -12.15 -4.49 -1.17
CA PRO A 38 -11.40 -5.68 -0.81
C PRO A 38 -9.89 -5.46 -1.04
N ALA A 39 -9.10 -6.02 -0.14
CA ALA A 39 -7.66 -5.81 -0.12
C ALA A 39 -6.92 -7.02 0.46
N LEU A 40 -5.65 -7.16 0.07
CA LEU A 40 -4.73 -8.14 0.63
C LEU A 40 -4.05 -7.55 1.86
N LEU A 41 -3.88 -8.37 2.90
CA LEU A 41 -3.27 -7.93 4.15
C LEU A 41 -1.84 -8.43 4.25
N PHE A 42 -0.96 -7.53 4.66
CA PHE A 42 0.45 -7.82 4.84
C PHE A 42 0.94 -7.19 6.14
N GLU A 43 1.90 -7.85 6.78
CA GLU A 43 2.49 -7.37 8.02
C GLU A 43 4.02 -7.45 7.94
N ASN A 44 4.70 -6.42 8.46
CA ASN A 44 6.14 -6.39 8.78
C ASN A 44 7.09 -6.98 7.71
N GLN A 45 6.96 -6.55 6.45
CA GLN A 45 7.73 -7.12 5.35
C GLN A 45 8.13 -6.10 4.27
N THR A 46 8.90 -6.58 3.30
CA THR A 46 9.23 -5.87 2.06
C THR A 46 8.46 -6.51 0.93
N LEU A 47 7.81 -5.69 0.09
CA LEU A 47 7.07 -6.13 -1.08
C LEU A 47 7.62 -5.47 -2.33
N THR A 48 7.68 -6.24 -3.42
CA THR A 48 7.92 -5.75 -4.76
C THR A 48 6.59 -5.73 -5.50
N ILE A 49 6.19 -4.54 -5.97
CA ILE A 49 5.03 -4.33 -6.83
C ILE A 49 5.57 -4.17 -8.24
N THR A 50 5.21 -5.08 -9.13
CA THR A 50 5.70 -5.07 -10.52
C THR A 50 4.96 -4.02 -11.35
N LYS A 51 5.63 -3.48 -12.36
CA LYS A 51 5.04 -2.58 -13.35
C LYS A 51 3.75 -3.17 -13.93
N GLY A 52 2.81 -2.30 -14.26
CA GLY A 52 1.46 -2.65 -14.70
C GLY A 52 0.40 -2.54 -13.60
N ASP A 53 0.78 -2.61 -12.32
CA ASP A 53 -0.15 -2.50 -11.20
C ASP A 53 -0.23 -1.08 -10.64
N VAL A 54 -1.45 -0.59 -10.42
CA VAL A 54 -1.71 0.69 -9.73
C VAL A 54 -2.09 0.35 -8.30
N ALA A 55 -1.12 0.38 -7.40
CA ALA A 55 -1.32 -0.11 -6.03
C ALA A 55 -1.59 1.03 -5.04
N TRP A 56 -2.49 0.74 -4.11
CA TRP A 56 -2.89 1.61 -3.01
C TRP A 56 -2.69 0.90 -1.68
N VAL A 57 -2.37 1.65 -0.64
CA VAL A 57 -2.16 1.14 0.72
C VAL A 57 -2.90 1.96 1.75
N ARG A 58 -3.34 1.29 2.82
CA ARG A 58 -3.84 1.94 4.04
C ARG A 58 -3.38 1.16 5.27
N SER A 59 -3.27 1.86 6.40
CA SER A 59 -3.06 1.22 7.71
C SER A 59 -4.36 0.65 8.26
N LEU A 60 -4.33 -0.53 8.87
CA LEU A 60 -5.50 -1.14 9.50
C LEU A 60 -5.63 -0.87 11.00
N ALA A 61 -4.53 -0.56 11.68
CA ALA A 61 -4.53 -0.29 13.11
C ALA A 61 -3.91 1.09 13.42
N PRO A 62 -4.41 1.78 14.46
CA PRO A 62 -3.70 2.92 15.02
C PRO A 62 -2.38 2.42 15.63
N GLY A 63 -1.28 2.79 14.98
CA GLY A 63 0.07 2.33 15.29
C GLY A 63 1.04 2.97 14.32
N VAL A 64 2.33 2.94 14.64
CA VAL A 64 3.35 3.54 13.76
C VAL A 64 3.52 2.64 12.53
N VAL A 65 2.78 2.95 11.46
CA VAL A 65 3.03 2.40 10.13
C VAL A 65 3.99 3.34 9.41
N ILE A 66 5.15 2.81 9.06
CA ILE A 66 6.16 3.50 8.25
C ILE A 66 6.16 2.78 6.91
N ILE A 67 5.97 3.52 5.81
CA ILE A 67 6.09 2.97 4.46
C ILE A 67 7.25 3.70 3.80
N LEU A 68 8.29 2.95 3.43
CA LEU A 68 9.43 3.46 2.68
C LEU A 68 9.34 2.96 1.24
N ALA A 69 9.11 3.87 0.30
CA ALA A 69 9.22 3.59 -1.13
C ALA A 69 10.69 3.69 -1.54
N ILE A 70 11.24 2.59 -2.05
CA ILE A 70 12.60 2.49 -2.55
C ILE A 70 12.50 2.50 -4.09
N TRP A 71 13.01 3.56 -4.70
CA TRP A 71 12.99 3.81 -6.15
C TRP A 71 14.29 3.39 -6.82
#